data_AF-A0A1I7I9G7-F1
#
_entry.id   AF-A0A1I7I9G7-F1
#
_cell.length_a   1.000
_cell.length_b   1.000
_cell.length_c   1.000
_cell.angle_alpha   90.00
_cell.angle_beta   90.00
_cell.angle_gamma   90.00
#
_symmetry.space_group_name_H-M   'P 1'
#
loop_
_entity.id
_entity.type
_entity.pdbx_description
1 polymer ?
#
loop_
_entity_poly.entity_id
_entity_poly.type
_entity_poly.pdbx_seq_one_letter_code
_entity_poly.pdbx_strand_id
1 'polypeptide(L)'
;MQATQPTNQPAQTPNLYQLSGKNLNITYSTSGIDGKPHFSYQDLQQTLDFTGDEIRSVETEIGTLVSVTIRMTVDTGGTTFSLLLPRIQIPGEQTVPVRTIGITTLHRFSVLPISGQRDFYTVTRLRGSAERVFF
;
A
#
# COMPACT_ATOMS: atom_id res chain seq x y z
N MET A 1 39.06 21.14 19.83
CA MET A 1 37.98 21.01 18.82
C MET A 1 37.51 19.56 18.88
N GLN A 2 36.41 19.25 19.58
CA GLN A 2 35.86 17.89 19.61
C GLN A 2 34.99 17.69 18.36
N ALA A 3 35.36 16.73 17.53
CA ALA A 3 34.54 16.31 16.39
C ALA A 3 33.25 15.67 16.93
N THR A 4 32.10 16.23 16.57
CA THR A 4 30.80 15.58 16.72
C THR A 4 30.81 14.29 15.89
N GLN A 5 30.82 13.14 16.55
CA GLN A 5 30.61 11.86 15.89
C GLN A 5 29.19 11.86 15.30
N PRO A 6 28.99 11.50 14.02
CA PRO A 6 27.65 11.26 13.52
C PRO A 6 27.03 10.12 14.32
N THR A 7 25.90 10.37 14.96
CA THR A 7 25.09 9.34 15.63
C THR A 7 24.72 8.29 14.59
N ASN A 8 25.41 7.16 14.59
CA ASN A 8 25.21 6.04 13.67
C ASN A 8 23.97 5.25 14.12
N GLN A 9 22.79 5.87 14.05
CA GLN A 9 21.54 5.26 14.45
C GLN A 9 21.13 4.24 13.37
N PRO A 10 20.88 2.97 13.72
CA PRO A 10 20.58 1.93 12.74
C PRO A 10 19.34 2.32 11.98
N ALA A 11 19.47 2.40 10.67
CA ALA A 11 18.42 2.83 9.80
C ALA A 11 17.22 1.84 9.92
N GLN A 12 16.02 2.35 10.17
CA GLN A 12 14.82 1.53 10.37
C GLN A 12 13.93 1.50 9.13
N THR A 13 13.27 0.37 8.87
CA THR A 13 12.26 0.24 7.81
C THR A 13 10.87 0.61 8.35
N PRO A 14 10.06 1.40 7.63
CA PRO A 14 8.72 1.74 8.09
C PRO A 14 7.79 0.52 8.13
N ASN A 15 6.90 0.52 9.11
CA ASN A 15 5.84 -0.47 9.26
C ASN A 15 4.43 0.14 9.34
N LEU A 16 4.31 1.47 9.28
CA LEU A 16 3.05 2.20 9.14
C LEU A 16 3.16 3.23 8.01
N TYR A 17 2.15 3.25 7.15
CA TYR A 17 2.03 4.15 6.01
C TYR A 17 0.65 4.80 6.05
N GLN A 18 0.63 6.13 5.97
CA GLN A 18 -0.60 6.92 5.88
C GLN A 18 -0.51 7.79 4.63
N LEU A 19 -1.36 7.50 3.65
CA LEU A 19 -1.24 8.05 2.31
C LEU A 19 -2.59 8.56 1.82
N SER A 20 -2.57 9.66 1.10
CA SER A 20 -3.78 10.20 0.48
C SER A 20 -3.50 10.81 -0.89
N GLY A 21 -4.54 10.91 -1.71
CA GLY A 21 -4.48 11.55 -3.02
C GLY A 21 -5.84 11.58 -3.69
N LYS A 22 -6.18 12.73 -4.27
CA LYS A 22 -7.52 13.00 -4.81
C LYS A 22 -8.57 12.78 -3.70
N ASN A 23 -9.37 11.72 -3.80
CA ASN A 23 -10.41 11.38 -2.84
C ASN A 23 -10.16 9.99 -2.22
N LEU A 24 -8.91 9.55 -2.20
CA LEU A 24 -8.49 8.26 -1.68
C LEU A 24 -7.62 8.47 -0.44
N ASN A 25 -7.98 7.81 0.66
CA ASN A 25 -7.16 7.70 1.87
C ASN A 25 -6.82 6.23 2.10
N ILE A 26 -5.57 5.96 2.42
CA ILE A 26 -5.02 4.63 2.66
C ILE A 26 -4.23 4.65 3.96
N THR A 27 -4.51 3.68 4.83
CA THR A 27 -3.64 3.35 5.96
C THR A 27 -3.19 1.91 5.79
N TYR A 28 -1.88 1.66 5.81
CA TYR A 28 -1.34 0.32 5.73
C TYR A 28 -0.30 0.12 6.82
N SER A 29 -0.42 -0.98 7.57
CA SER A 29 0.61 -1.44 8.48
C SER A 29 1.05 -2.86 8.15
N THR A 30 2.36 -3.11 8.25
CA THR A 30 2.91 -4.45 7.99
C THR A 30 2.67 -5.42 9.14
N SER A 31 2.21 -4.92 10.28
CA SER A 31 1.81 -5.67 11.47
C SER A 31 0.84 -4.85 12.33
N GLY A 32 0.37 -5.39 13.43
CA GLY A 32 -0.54 -4.76 14.39
C GLY A 32 -0.47 -5.47 15.74
N ILE A 33 -1.35 -5.09 16.68
CA ILE A 33 -1.42 -5.73 18.01
C ILE A 33 -1.73 -7.22 17.96
N ASP A 34 -2.34 -7.68 16.86
CA ASP A 34 -2.67 -9.08 16.57
C ASP A 34 -1.56 -9.79 15.78
N GLY A 35 -0.44 -9.11 15.52
CA GLY A 35 0.70 -9.61 14.76
C GLY A 35 0.48 -9.66 13.25
N LYS A 36 -0.66 -9.19 12.72
CA LYS A 36 -1.02 -9.31 11.30
C LYS A 36 -0.94 -7.97 10.58
N PRO A 37 -0.71 -7.95 9.26
CA PRO A 37 -0.86 -6.73 8.47
C PRO A 37 -2.30 -6.22 8.50
N HIS A 38 -2.47 -4.89 8.46
CA HIS A 38 -3.77 -4.23 8.35
C HIS A 38 -3.75 -3.23 7.19
N PHE A 39 -4.85 -3.15 6.46
CA PHE A 39 -5.00 -2.22 5.35
C PHE A 39 -6.39 -1.60 5.39
N SER A 40 -6.45 -0.27 5.48
CA SER A 40 -7.69 0.49 5.36
C SER A 40 -7.69 1.25 4.04
N TYR A 41 -8.75 1.08 3.28
CA TYR A 41 -9.03 1.75 2.01
C TYR A 41 -10.27 2.60 2.18
N GLN A 42 -10.19 3.90 1.87
CA GLN A 42 -11.34 4.78 1.86
C GLN A 42 -11.37 5.64 0.60
N ASP A 43 -12.47 5.57 -0.15
CA ASP A 43 -12.78 6.49 -1.24
C ASP A 43 -14.09 7.26 -0.97
N LEU A 44 -14.64 7.92 -2.00
CA LEU A 44 -15.89 8.68 -1.88
C LEU A 44 -17.14 7.80 -1.61
N GLN A 45 -17.05 6.50 -1.89
CA GLN A 45 -18.19 5.59 -1.89
C GLN A 45 -18.16 4.66 -0.68
N GLN A 46 -16.98 4.27 -0.21
CA GLN A 46 -16.85 3.23 0.80
C GLN A 46 -15.56 3.35 1.62
N THR A 47 -15.62 2.74 2.81
CA THR A 47 -14.46 2.38 3.62
C THR A 47 -14.41 0.86 3.73
N LEU A 48 -13.24 0.28 3.50
CA LEU A 48 -12.98 -1.16 3.56
C LEU A 48 -11.71 -1.40 4.38
N ASP A 49 -11.77 -2.39 5.27
CA ASP A 49 -10.64 -2.79 6.10
C ASP A 49 -10.31 -4.26 5.83
N PHE A 50 -9.02 -4.57 5.76
CA PHE A 50 -8.49 -5.89 5.44
C PHE A 50 -7.43 -6.28 6.46
N THR A 51 -7.32 -7.57 6.76
CA THR A 51 -6.30 -8.10 7.67
C THR A 51 -5.70 -9.42 7.19
N GLY A 52 -4.43 -9.67 7.54
CA GLY A 52 -3.78 -10.96 7.29
C GLY A 52 -3.82 -11.38 5.83
N ASP A 53 -4.41 -12.54 5.55
CA ASP A 53 -4.42 -13.18 4.23
C ASP A 53 -5.26 -12.44 3.17
N GLU A 54 -6.09 -11.47 3.58
CA GLU A 54 -6.79 -10.57 2.68
C GLU A 54 -5.85 -9.58 1.98
N ILE A 55 -4.63 -9.42 2.51
CA ILE A 55 -3.61 -8.50 2.03
C ILE A 55 -2.46 -9.30 1.40
N ARG A 56 -2.30 -9.16 0.08
CA ARG A 56 -1.20 -9.81 -0.65
C ARG A 56 -0.05 -8.84 -0.86
N SER A 57 1.14 -9.19 -0.40
CA SER A 57 2.36 -8.39 -0.63
C SER A 57 3.34 -9.13 -1.53
N VAL A 58 3.89 -8.46 -2.53
CA VAL A 58 4.88 -9.00 -3.46
C VAL A 58 6.04 -8.02 -3.60
N GLU A 59 7.26 -8.48 -3.35
CA GLU A 59 8.46 -7.68 -3.64
C GLU A 59 8.70 -7.60 -5.15
N THR A 60 9.03 -6.41 -5.64
CA THR A 60 9.28 -6.10 -7.06
C THR A 60 10.59 -5.30 -7.17
N GLU A 61 11.08 -5.09 -8.39
CA GLU A 61 12.31 -4.31 -8.62
C GLU A 61 12.20 -2.85 -8.11
N ILE A 62 10.99 -2.29 -8.03
CA ILE A 62 10.74 -0.88 -7.67
C ILE A 62 10.14 -0.71 -6.26
N GLY A 63 10.12 -1.77 -5.45
CA GLY A 63 9.57 -1.79 -4.09
C GLY A 63 8.55 -2.90 -3.88
N THR A 64 7.71 -2.80 -2.86
CA THR A 64 6.73 -3.83 -2.52
C THR A 64 5.35 -3.44 -3.06
N LEU A 65 4.70 -4.32 -3.80
CA LEU A 65 3.31 -4.15 -4.25
C LEU A 65 2.37 -4.83 -3.25
N VAL A 66 1.53 -4.03 -2.58
CA VAL A 66 0.56 -4.49 -1.58
C VAL A 66 -0.84 -4.39 -2.16
N SER A 67 -1.57 -5.50 -2.23
CA SER A 67 -2.84 -5.60 -2.95
C SER A 67 -3.97 -6.10 -2.05
N VAL A 68 -5.16 -5.54 -2.24
CA VAL A 68 -6.43 -5.93 -1.60
C VAL A 68 -7.57 -5.95 -2.62
N THR A 69 -8.52 -6.86 -2.46
CA THR A 69 -9.70 -6.93 -3.34
C THR A 69 -10.80 -6.01 -2.81
N ILE A 70 -11.02 -4.88 -3.47
CA ILE A 70 -11.99 -3.85 -3.02
C ILE A 70 -13.41 -4.07 -3.57
N ARG A 71 -13.56 -4.97 -4.56
CA ARG A 71 -14.87 -5.40 -5.04
C ARG A 71 -14.74 -6.80 -5.65
N MET A 72 -15.56 -7.73 -5.16
CA MET A 72 -15.68 -9.06 -5.77
C MET A 72 -17.02 -9.16 -6.50
N THR A 73 -17.00 -9.61 -7.76
CA THR A 73 -18.23 -9.85 -8.53
C THR A 73 -18.15 -11.22 -9.18
N VAL A 74 -18.93 -12.17 -8.65
CA VAL A 74 -18.90 -13.60 -9.04
C VAL A 74 -18.99 -13.79 -10.56
N ASP A 75 -19.77 -12.94 -11.26
CA ASP A 75 -20.10 -13.14 -12.67
C ASP A 75 -19.36 -12.21 -13.65
N THR A 76 -18.81 -11.08 -13.19
CA THR A 76 -18.25 -10.02 -14.06
C THR A 76 -16.78 -9.68 -13.79
N GLY A 77 -16.18 -10.32 -12.79
CA GLY A 77 -14.76 -10.22 -12.46
C GLY A 77 -14.51 -9.57 -11.10
N GLY A 78 -13.58 -8.64 -11.00
CA GLY A 78 -13.28 -8.02 -9.71
C GLY A 78 -12.49 -6.74 -9.84
N THR A 79 -12.44 -5.99 -8.74
CA THR A 79 -11.61 -4.81 -8.62
C THR A 79 -10.62 -5.01 -7.49
N THR A 80 -9.34 -4.90 -7.81
CA THR A 80 -8.24 -4.91 -6.84
C THR A 80 -7.65 -3.51 -6.74
N PHE A 81 -7.34 -3.09 -5.53
CA PHE A 81 -6.47 -1.94 -5.30
C PHE A 81 -5.08 -2.44 -4.95
N SER A 82 -4.05 -1.84 -5.56
CA SER A 82 -2.65 -2.12 -5.24
C SER A 82 -1.91 -0.84 -4.89
N LEU A 83 -1.24 -0.84 -3.75
CA LEU A 83 -0.34 0.21 -3.31
C LEU A 83 1.10 -0.19 -3.64
N LEU A 84 1.80 0.66 -4.40
CA LEU A 84 3.25 0.50 -4.55
C LEU A 84 3.94 1.18 -3.37
N LEU A 85 4.75 0.45 -2.61
CA LEU A 85 5.54 0.98 -1.52
C LEU A 85 7.00 1.08 -1.96
N PRO A 86 7.56 2.29 -2.12
CA PRO A 86 8.97 2.44 -2.42
C PRO A 86 9.81 1.98 -1.23
N ARG A 87 11.06 1.56 -1.51
CA ARG A 87 12.03 1.26 -0.45
C ARG A 87 12.37 2.54 0.29
N ILE A 88 12.01 2.60 1.57
CA ILE A 88 12.21 3.77 2.41
C ILE A 88 13.08 3.37 3.60
N GLN A 89 14.00 4.27 3.92
CA GLN A 89 14.83 4.17 5.09
C GLN A 89 14.54 5.36 6.00
N ILE A 90 14.25 5.10 7.27
CA ILE A 90 14.02 6.13 8.27
C ILE A 90 15.31 6.38 9.07
N PRO A 91 15.81 7.63 9.13
CA PRO A 91 16.90 7.98 10.03
C PRO A 91 16.36 8.16 11.46
N GLY A 92 16.65 7.20 12.35
CA GLY A 92 16.21 7.24 13.74
C GLY A 92 14.70 7.05 13.91
N GLU A 93 14.09 7.77 14.85
CA GLU A 93 12.64 7.69 15.18
C GLU A 93 11.84 8.80 14.48
N GLN A 94 11.98 8.91 13.16
CA GLN A 94 11.37 10.00 12.40
C GLN A 94 10.25 9.52 11.48
N THR A 95 9.24 10.38 11.31
CA THR A 95 8.32 10.30 10.19
C THR A 95 9.01 10.83 8.94
N VAL A 96 8.92 10.09 7.83
CA VAL A 96 9.46 10.53 6.53
C VAL A 96 8.35 10.72 5.50
N PRO A 97 8.43 11.76 4.65
CA PRO A 97 7.45 11.98 3.61
C PRO A 97 7.56 10.93 2.51
N VAL A 98 6.42 10.45 2.03
CA VAL A 98 6.33 9.46 0.95
C VAL A 98 5.55 10.03 -0.23
N ARG A 99 6.00 9.69 -1.43
CA ARG A 99 5.27 9.90 -2.68
C ARG A 99 5.27 8.59 -3.44
N THR A 100 4.09 8.13 -3.82
CA THR A 100 3.94 6.86 -4.52
C THR A 100 2.66 6.85 -5.37
N ILE A 101 2.25 5.68 -5.85
CA ILE A 101 1.04 5.46 -6.61
C ILE A 101 0.20 4.34 -6.00
N GLY A 102 -1.11 4.51 -6.08
CA GLY A 102 -2.10 3.45 -6.00
C GLY A 102 -2.58 3.08 -7.40
N ILE A 103 -2.85 1.80 -7.62
CA ILE A 103 -3.31 1.24 -8.89
C ILE A 103 -4.62 0.50 -8.63
N THR A 104 -5.73 1.04 -9.14
CA THR A 104 -7.00 0.33 -9.17
C THR A 104 -7.05 -0.48 -10.46
N THR A 105 -7.16 -1.80 -10.33
CA THR A 105 -7.24 -2.74 -11.45
C THR A 105 -8.66 -3.28 -11.55
N LEU A 106 -9.31 -3.07 -12.70
CA LEU A 106 -10.54 -3.73 -13.06
C LEU A 106 -10.22 -4.98 -13.88
N HIS A 107 -10.52 -6.15 -13.30
CA HIS A 107 -10.39 -7.45 -13.94
C HIS A 107 -11.69 -7.77 -14.66
N ARG A 108 -11.70 -7.72 -16.00
CA ARG A 108 -12.87 -8.14 -16.79
C ARG A 108 -12.88 -9.66 -16.91
N PHE A 109 -14.00 -10.24 -16.52
CA PHE A 109 -14.28 -11.66 -16.72
C PHE A 109 -15.43 -11.86 -17.72
N SER A 110 -15.38 -12.96 -18.46
CA SER A 110 -16.42 -13.42 -19.37
C SER A 110 -16.38 -14.95 -19.43
N VAL A 111 -17.55 -15.58 -19.42
CA VAL A 111 -17.69 -17.03 -19.64
C VAL A 111 -17.43 -17.44 -21.09
N LEU A 112 -17.55 -16.50 -22.03
CA LEU A 112 -17.20 -16.68 -23.43
C LEU A 112 -15.77 -16.16 -23.70
N PRO A 113 -15.04 -16.74 -24.69
CA PRO A 113 -13.72 -16.25 -25.07
C PRO A 113 -13.74 -14.77 -25.42
N ILE A 114 -12.92 -13.98 -24.71
CA ILE A 114 -12.69 -12.57 -25.01
C ILE A 114 -11.27 -12.40 -25.53
N SER A 115 -11.12 -11.68 -26.63
CA SER A 115 -9.82 -11.30 -27.18
C SER A 115 -9.37 -9.95 -26.62
N GLY A 116 -8.06 -9.80 -26.39
CA GLY A 116 -7.45 -8.54 -25.98
C GLY A 116 -7.23 -8.40 -24.47
N GLN A 117 -7.01 -7.15 -24.03
CA GLN A 117 -6.69 -6.80 -22.66
C GLN A 117 -7.88 -7.03 -21.72
N ARG A 118 -7.63 -7.71 -20.59
CA ARG A 118 -8.65 -8.01 -19.57
C ARG A 118 -8.52 -7.15 -18.31
N ASP A 119 -7.34 -6.61 -18.05
CA ASP A 119 -7.06 -5.80 -16.88
C ASP A 119 -6.93 -4.34 -17.26
N PHE A 120 -7.70 -3.47 -16.62
CA PHE A 120 -7.69 -2.03 -16.88
C PHE A 120 -7.23 -1.29 -15.64
N TYR A 121 -6.30 -0.35 -15.82
CA TYR A 121 -5.61 0.30 -14.71
C TYR A 121 -5.99 1.77 -14.60
N THR A 122 -6.33 2.20 -13.39
CA THR A 122 -6.40 3.63 -13.03
C THR A 122 -5.33 3.90 -11.98
N VAL A 123 -4.44 4.85 -12.28
CA VAL A 123 -3.33 5.22 -11.39
C VAL A 123 -3.67 6.50 -10.64
N THR A 124 -3.60 6.43 -9.31
CA THR A 124 -3.77 7.58 -8.42
C THR A 124 -2.43 7.89 -7.77
N ARG A 125 -1.94 9.12 -7.94
CA ARG A 125 -0.74 9.59 -7.21
C ARG A 125 -1.10 9.80 -5.74
N LEU A 126 -0.28 9.23 -4.85
CA LEU A 126 -0.44 9.30 -3.42
C LEU A 126 0.75 10.01 -2.77
N ARG A 127 0.47 10.71 -1.68
CA ARG A 127 1.46 11.38 -0.84
C ARG A 127 1.08 11.19 0.63
N GLY A 128 2.06 11.21 1.51
CA GLY A 128 1.81 11.13 2.94
C GLY A 128 3.07 10.82 3.71
N SER A 129 2.96 9.94 4.70
CA SER A 129 4.04 9.59 5.63
C SER A 129 4.29 8.09 5.70
N ALA A 130 5.52 7.75 6.07
CA ALA A 130 5.90 6.44 6.54
C ALA A 130 6.66 6.56 7.87
N GLU A 131 6.33 5.66 8.79
CA GLU A 131 6.79 5.69 10.18
C GLU A 131 7.16 4.30 10.66
N ARG A 132 8.04 4.25 11.64
CA ARG A 132 8.28 3.07 12.46
C ARG A 132 7.53 3.25 13.77
N VAL A 133 6.53 2.41 14.01
CA VAL A 133 5.74 2.40 15.25
C VAL A 133 5.88 1.06 15.96
N PHE A 134 5.64 1.06 17.27
CA PHE A 134 5.56 -0.14 18.10
C PHE A 134 4.07 -0.41 18.40
N PHE A 135 3.62 -1.63 18.11
CA PHE A 135 2.25 -2.09 18.37
C PHE A 135 2.20 -2.90 19.66
#